data_AF-A0A2N5X5A2-F1
#
_entry.id   AF-A0A2N5X5A2-F1
#
_cell.length_a   1.000
_cell.length_b   1.000
_cell.length_c   1.000
_cell.angle_alpha   90.00
_cell.angle_beta   90.00
_cell.angle_gamma   90.00
#
_symmetry.space_group_name_H-M   'P 1'
#
loop_
_entity.id
_entity.type
_entity.pdbx_description
1 polymer ?
#
loop_
_entity_poly.entity_id
_entity_poly.type
_entity_poly.pdbx_seq_one_letter_code
_entity_poly.pdbx_strand_id
1 'polypeptide(L)'
;MKKHTTLLGALALASMAVVAEEGTSLQSDWIELVRGHKGQAIGVQLRDIQPEDAAGERTVTLAVPKTSISHPDTIEEVVVVARAPEKPEPGEPMKIRYQWLDDYDQDNYGLIIHLGKGDWPIRLYLNSSPGFVREE
;
A
#
# COMPACT_ATOMS: atom_id res chain seq x y z
N MET A 1 -20.41 70.51 2.93
CA MET A 1 -21.63 69.69 2.99
C MET A 1 -21.43 68.46 2.10
N LYS A 2 -21.70 67.28 2.69
CA LYS A 2 -22.05 65.97 2.10
C LYS A 2 -21.16 65.37 1.00
N LYS A 3 -20.38 64.38 1.41
CA LYS A 3 -19.76 63.31 0.60
C LYS A 3 -20.76 62.16 0.52
N HIS A 4 -21.07 61.60 -0.65
CA HIS A 4 -21.67 60.27 -0.84
C HIS A 4 -21.25 59.73 -2.22
N THR A 5 -20.44 58.66 -2.26
CA THR A 5 -20.84 57.26 -2.53
C THR A 5 -20.84 57.02 -4.05
N THR A 6 -20.01 56.11 -4.59
CA THR A 6 -20.32 54.67 -4.65
C THR A 6 -19.05 53.82 -4.67
N LEU A 7 -18.95 52.91 -3.70
CA LEU A 7 -17.97 51.83 -3.65
C LEU A 7 -18.35 50.78 -4.71
N LEU A 8 -17.46 50.54 -5.68
CA LEU A 8 -17.56 49.41 -6.60
C LEU A 8 -16.90 48.20 -5.92
N GLY A 9 -17.68 47.42 -5.19
CA GLY A 9 -17.21 46.18 -4.56
C GLY A 9 -17.20 45.04 -5.57
N ALA A 10 -16.03 44.70 -6.09
CA ALA A 10 -15.82 43.55 -6.95
C ALA A 10 -16.03 42.24 -6.14
N LEU A 11 -16.98 41.42 -6.59
CA LEU A 11 -17.27 40.11 -6.05
C LEU A 11 -16.19 39.13 -6.53
N ALA A 12 -15.17 38.89 -5.69
CA ALA A 12 -14.16 37.86 -5.96
C ALA A 12 -14.77 36.48 -5.65
N LEU A 13 -15.21 35.78 -6.70
CA LEU A 13 -15.50 34.35 -6.67
C LEU A 13 -14.18 33.61 -6.43
N ALA A 14 -13.88 33.31 -5.17
CA ALA A 14 -12.83 32.36 -4.82
C ALA A 14 -13.31 30.95 -5.19
N SER A 15 -13.00 30.52 -6.41
CA SER A 15 -13.09 29.12 -6.81
C SER A 15 -12.16 28.32 -5.91
N MET A 16 -12.71 27.65 -4.90
CA MET A 16 -12.00 26.60 -4.19
C MET A 16 -11.73 25.49 -5.20
N ALA A 17 -10.52 25.46 -5.75
CA ALA A 17 -10.01 24.28 -6.41
C ALA A 17 -9.91 23.18 -5.35
N VAL A 18 -10.92 22.32 -5.31
CA VAL A 18 -10.81 21.02 -4.64
C VAL A 18 -9.76 20.27 -5.45
N VAL A 19 -8.53 20.22 -4.92
CA VAL A 19 -7.54 19.26 -5.40
C VAL A 19 -8.10 17.91 -4.97
N ALA A 20 -8.72 17.19 -5.90
CA ALA A 20 -8.96 15.78 -5.72
C ALA A 20 -7.59 15.11 -5.61
N GLU A 21 -7.24 14.59 -4.44
CA GLU A 21 -6.10 13.68 -4.33
C GLU A 21 -6.40 12.49 -5.23
N GLU A 22 -5.73 12.41 -6.38
CA GLU A 22 -5.76 11.22 -7.22
C GLU A 22 -5.23 10.07 -6.36
N GLY A 23 -6.10 9.10 -6.08
CA GLY A 23 -5.75 7.95 -5.25
C GLY A 23 -4.46 7.30 -5.76
N THR A 24 -3.49 7.17 -4.87
CA THR A 24 -2.22 6.49 -5.13
C THR A 24 -2.51 5.02 -5.38
N SER A 25 -2.22 4.53 -6.59
CA SER A 25 -2.21 3.11 -6.94
C SER A 25 -0.77 2.70 -7.25
N LEU A 26 -0.16 1.94 -6.34
CA LEU A 26 1.22 1.47 -6.45
C LEU A 26 1.24 -0.04 -6.54
N GLN A 27 2.13 -0.55 -7.38
CA GLN A 27 2.32 -1.98 -7.56
C GLN A 27 3.79 -2.34 -7.38
N SER A 28 4.06 -3.38 -6.59
CA SER A 28 5.40 -3.97 -6.53
C SER A 28 5.67 -4.93 -7.69
N ASP A 29 6.95 -5.27 -7.88
CA ASP A 29 7.32 -6.47 -8.60
C ASP A 29 6.91 -7.73 -7.81
N TRP A 30 7.15 -8.90 -8.41
CA TRP A 30 7.14 -10.14 -7.63
C TRP A 30 8.28 -10.13 -6.61
N ILE A 31 7.91 -10.42 -5.37
CA ILE A 31 8.77 -10.48 -4.21
C ILE A 31 8.95 -11.96 -3.88
N GLU A 32 10.16 -12.45 -4.12
CA GLU A 32 10.58 -13.75 -3.62
C GLU A 32 10.64 -13.70 -2.09
N LEU A 33 10.20 -14.77 -1.41
CA LEU A 33 10.19 -14.86 0.06
C LEU A 33 11.60 -15.16 0.61
N VAL A 34 12.57 -14.36 0.20
CA VAL A 34 13.99 -14.48 0.55
C VAL A 34 14.44 -13.20 1.25
N ARG A 35 15.03 -13.34 2.43
CA ARG A 35 15.55 -12.20 3.20
C ARG A 35 16.52 -11.38 2.36
N GLY A 36 16.29 -10.06 2.32
CA GLY A 36 17.11 -9.10 1.59
C GLY A 36 16.63 -8.81 0.17
N HIS A 37 15.69 -9.57 -0.38
CA HIS A 37 15.13 -9.31 -1.71
C HIS A 37 14.53 -7.91 -1.77
N LYS A 38 14.88 -7.15 -2.82
CA LYS A 38 14.40 -5.78 -3.04
C LYS A 38 13.74 -5.69 -4.41
N GLY A 39 12.45 -5.38 -4.41
CA GLY A 39 11.69 -5.06 -5.62
C GLY A 39 12.20 -3.76 -6.25
N GLN A 40 12.19 -3.69 -7.58
CA GLN A 40 12.73 -2.56 -8.33
C GLN A 40 11.67 -1.48 -8.58
N ALA A 41 10.41 -1.87 -8.75
CA ALA A 41 9.31 -0.97 -9.11
C ALA A 41 9.05 0.13 -8.07
N ILE A 42 8.92 -0.26 -6.79
CA ILE A 42 8.64 0.66 -5.68
C ILE A 42 9.62 0.50 -4.52
N GLY A 43 10.76 -0.16 -4.75
CA GLY A 43 11.85 -0.25 -3.76
C GLY A 43 11.56 -1.07 -2.51
N VAL A 44 10.44 -1.79 -2.43
CA VAL A 44 10.05 -2.64 -1.30
C VAL A 44 11.12 -3.70 -1.05
N GLN A 45 11.52 -3.87 0.21
CA GLN A 45 12.53 -4.85 0.60
C GLN A 45 12.00 -5.82 1.65
N LEU A 46 12.23 -7.12 1.46
CA LEU A 46 11.98 -8.12 2.49
C LEU A 46 13.08 -8.07 3.55
N ARG A 47 12.72 -7.56 4.72
CA ARG A 47 13.65 -7.38 5.85
C ARG A 47 13.74 -8.63 6.70
N ASP A 48 12.61 -9.27 6.93
CA ASP A 48 12.55 -10.44 7.78
C ASP A 48 11.53 -11.47 7.30
N ILE A 49 11.82 -12.73 7.59
CA ILE A 49 10.97 -13.87 7.33
C ILE A 49 11.11 -14.82 8.51
N GLN A 50 10.00 -15.00 9.21
CA GLN A 50 9.92 -15.93 10.33
C GLN A 50 9.76 -17.37 9.81
N PRO A 51 10.26 -18.37 10.55
CA PRO A 51 9.93 -19.76 10.29
C PRO A 51 8.42 -19.98 10.29
N GLU A 52 7.97 -21.00 9.58
CA GLU A 52 6.56 -21.43 9.63
C GLU A 52 6.19 -21.85 11.05
N ASP A 53 4.97 -21.50 11.48
CA ASP A 53 4.41 -21.94 12.74
C ASP A 53 3.79 -23.34 12.64
N ALA A 54 3.18 -23.81 13.74
CA ALA A 54 2.53 -25.13 13.78
C ALA A 54 1.31 -25.27 12.84
N ALA A 55 0.72 -24.15 12.40
CA ALA A 55 -0.36 -24.12 11.42
C ALA A 55 0.16 -24.01 9.97
N GLY A 56 1.48 -23.90 9.78
CA GLY A 56 2.10 -23.63 8.49
C GLY A 56 1.91 -22.18 8.03
N GLU A 57 1.56 -21.26 8.93
CA GLU A 57 1.56 -19.84 8.61
C GLU A 57 2.97 -19.28 8.78
N ARG A 58 3.33 -18.29 7.96
CA ARG A 58 4.58 -17.56 8.09
C ARG A 58 4.34 -16.07 8.19
N THR A 59 5.20 -15.39 8.93
CA THR A 59 5.19 -13.93 9.01
C THR A 59 6.38 -13.36 8.26
N VAL A 60 6.14 -12.41 7.36
CA VAL A 60 7.18 -11.64 6.68
C VAL A 60 7.07 -10.17 7.05
N THR A 61 8.21 -9.50 7.13
CA THR A 61 8.30 -8.07 7.36
C THR A 61 8.98 -7.42 6.17
N LEU A 62 8.29 -6.45 5.59
CA LEU A 62 8.73 -5.68 4.44
C LEU A 62 9.01 -4.25 4.88
N ALA A 63 10.09 -3.66 4.36
CA ALA A 63 10.33 -2.23 4.40
C ALA A 63 9.81 -1.62 3.10
N VAL A 64 8.92 -0.64 3.22
CA VAL A 64 8.35 0.10 2.11
C VAL A 64 8.89 1.54 2.17
N PRO A 65 9.64 2.02 1.16
CA PRO A 65 10.23 3.36 1.22
C PRO A 65 9.17 4.45 1.35
N LYS A 66 9.38 5.40 2.29
CA LYS A 66 8.50 6.57 2.44
C LYS A 66 8.53 7.48 1.20
N THR A 67 9.62 7.44 0.42
CA THR A 67 9.68 8.12 -0.88
C THR A 67 8.73 7.54 -1.92
N SER A 68 8.25 6.31 -1.72
CA SER A 68 7.32 5.65 -2.62
C SER A 68 5.86 5.88 -2.22
N ILE A 69 5.59 6.30 -0.98
CA ILE A 69 4.24 6.54 -0.44
C ILE A 69 4.26 7.82 0.36
N SER A 70 3.63 8.88 -0.16
CA SER A 70 3.64 10.19 0.48
C SER A 70 2.77 10.25 1.75
N HIS A 71 1.68 9.48 1.82
CA HIS A 71 0.72 9.46 2.95
C HIS A 71 0.22 8.03 3.22
N PRO A 72 0.84 7.26 4.14
CA PRO A 72 0.50 5.85 4.39
C PRO A 72 -0.86 5.67 5.05
N ASP A 73 -1.29 6.67 5.82
CA ASP A 73 -2.58 6.77 6.50
C ASP A 73 -3.75 6.90 5.52
N THR A 74 -3.46 7.28 4.26
CA THR A 74 -4.43 7.27 3.16
C THR A 74 -4.52 5.92 2.45
N ILE A 75 -3.60 4.97 2.71
CA ILE A 75 -3.68 3.64 2.10
C ILE A 75 -4.79 2.86 2.78
N GLU A 76 -5.90 2.72 2.06
CA GLU A 76 -7.07 2.00 2.55
C GLU A 76 -6.93 0.48 2.37
N GLU A 77 -6.13 0.01 1.41
CA GLU A 77 -6.00 -1.41 1.13
C GLU A 77 -4.58 -1.84 0.69
N VAL A 78 -4.11 -2.94 1.27
CA VAL A 78 -2.96 -3.72 0.79
C VAL A 78 -3.45 -5.07 0.27
N VAL A 79 -3.36 -5.28 -1.04
CA VAL A 79 -3.62 -6.59 -1.63
C VAL A 79 -2.30 -7.30 -1.85
N VAL A 80 -2.19 -8.49 -1.27
CA VAL A 80 -1.04 -9.37 -1.44
C VAL A 80 -1.49 -10.52 -2.34
N VAL A 81 -0.93 -10.60 -3.55
CA VAL A 81 -1.22 -11.70 -4.48
C VAL A 81 -0.06 -12.65 -4.47
N ALA A 82 -0.32 -13.93 -4.26
CA ALA A 82 0.70 -14.96 -4.36
C ALA A 82 0.59 -15.75 -5.66
N ARG A 83 1.72 -15.99 -6.32
CA ARG A 83 1.76 -16.79 -7.55
C ARG A 83 1.88 -18.26 -7.19
N ALA A 84 0.78 -18.99 -7.34
CA ALA A 84 0.82 -20.45 -7.26
C ALA A 84 1.74 -21.03 -8.37
N PRO A 85 2.42 -22.16 -8.12
CA PRO A 85 3.27 -22.82 -9.11
C PRO A 85 2.45 -23.29 -10.34
N GLU A 86 3.12 -23.57 -11.47
CA GLU A 86 2.47 -23.97 -12.75
C GLU A 86 1.53 -25.18 -12.63
N LYS A 87 1.69 -26.00 -11.58
CA LYS A 87 0.73 -27.01 -11.14
C LYS A 87 0.34 -26.69 -9.69
N PRO A 88 -0.69 -25.86 -9.47
CA PRO A 88 -1.21 -25.67 -8.13
C PRO A 88 -1.78 -27.01 -7.66
N GLU A 89 -1.40 -27.46 -6.47
CA GLU A 89 -2.20 -28.49 -5.82
C GLU A 89 -3.61 -27.92 -5.60
N PRO A 90 -4.69 -28.67 -5.87
CA PRO A 90 -6.03 -28.21 -5.58
C PRO A 90 -6.13 -27.89 -4.08
N GLY A 91 -6.37 -26.63 -3.74
CA GLY A 91 -6.37 -26.15 -2.37
C GLY A 91 -7.16 -24.86 -2.21
N GLU A 92 -7.48 -24.52 -0.96
CA GLU A 92 -8.10 -23.25 -0.63
C GLU A 92 -7.15 -22.09 -0.96
N PRO A 93 -7.66 -20.93 -1.41
CA PRO A 93 -6.84 -19.74 -1.63
C PRO A 93 -6.10 -19.39 -0.35
N MET A 94 -4.81 -19.06 -0.48
CA MET A 94 -3.96 -18.73 0.66
C MET A 94 -4.57 -17.56 1.45
N LYS A 95 -4.73 -17.77 2.76
CA LYS A 95 -5.17 -16.72 3.68
C LYS A 95 -4.05 -15.72 3.87
N ILE A 96 -4.37 -14.43 3.79
CA ILE A 96 -3.39 -13.35 3.95
C ILE A 96 -3.95 -12.29 4.90
N ARG A 97 -3.14 -11.85 5.85
CA ARG A 97 -3.43 -10.73 6.77
C ARG A 97 -2.24 -9.79 6.78
N TYR A 98 -2.46 -8.49 6.99
CA TYR A 98 -1.37 -7.52 7.03
C TYR A 98 -1.56 -6.44 8.10
N GLN A 99 -0.46 -5.79 8.46
CA GLN A 99 -0.42 -4.67 9.39
C GLN A 99 0.69 -3.69 8.99
N TRP A 100 0.37 -2.39 9.02
CA TRP A 100 1.35 -1.31 8.87
C TRP A 100 1.97 -0.91 10.21
N LEU A 101 3.26 -0.55 10.15
CA LEU A 101 4.02 0.08 11.22
C LEU A 101 4.58 1.40 10.70
N ASP A 102 4.04 2.52 11.20
CA ASP A 102 4.41 3.86 10.74
C ASP A 102 5.83 4.27 11.18
N ASP A 103 6.29 3.72 12.31
CA ASP A 103 7.54 4.06 13.00
C ASP A 103 8.63 2.98 12.85
N TYR A 104 8.64 2.23 11.75
CA TYR A 104 9.60 1.15 11.52
C TYR A 104 11.07 1.63 11.49
N ASP A 105 11.39 2.56 10.60
CA ASP A 105 12.66 3.28 10.61
C ASP A 105 12.49 4.71 10.05
N GLN A 106 13.58 5.47 9.95
CA GLN A 106 13.54 6.86 9.49
C GLN A 106 13.01 6.97 8.05
N ASP A 107 13.36 6.03 7.18
CA ASP A 107 13.19 6.14 5.72
C ASP A 107 12.11 5.20 5.17
N ASN A 108 11.59 4.27 5.98
CA ASN A 108 10.65 3.22 5.55
C ASN A 108 9.47 3.06 6.51
N TYR A 109 8.32 2.72 5.94
CA TYR A 109 7.21 2.08 6.65
C TYR A 109 7.48 0.59 6.79
N GLY A 110 7.02 -0.01 7.88
CA GLY A 110 7.02 -1.45 8.07
C GLY A 110 5.68 -2.03 7.61
N LEU A 111 5.73 -3.10 6.82
CA LEU A 111 4.55 -3.88 6.44
C LEU A 111 4.75 -5.32 6.90
N ILE A 112 3.99 -5.74 7.91
CA ILE A 112 3.95 -7.12 8.39
C ILE A 112 2.86 -7.85 7.60
N ILE A 113 3.19 -9.00 7.02
CA ILE A 113 2.24 -9.86 6.32
C ILE A 113 2.29 -11.26 6.92
N HIS A 114 1.13 -11.77 7.32
CA HIS A 114 0.93 -13.17 7.67
C HIS A 114 0.43 -13.90 6.43
N LEU A 115 1.23 -14.86 5.95
CA LEU A 115 0.93 -15.72 4.81
C LEU A 115 0.50 -17.08 5.34
N GLY A 116 -0.59 -17.62 4.80
CA GLY A 116 -0.95 -19.02 4.99
C GLY A 116 0.08 -19.97 4.36
N LYS A 117 -0.20 -21.27 4.46
CA LYS A 117 0.71 -22.33 4.01
C LYS A 117 1.17 -22.15 2.56
N GLY A 118 2.50 -22.11 2.36
CA GLY A 118 3.14 -22.06 1.05
C GLY A 118 4.30 -21.06 0.95
N ASP A 119 5.18 -21.29 -0.01
CA ASP A 119 6.38 -20.45 -0.27
C ASP A 119 6.24 -19.60 -1.54
N TRP A 120 5.03 -19.17 -1.86
CA TRP A 120 4.74 -18.55 -3.15
C TRP A 120 5.26 -17.11 -3.22
N PRO A 121 5.88 -16.69 -4.34
CA PRO A 121 6.25 -15.30 -4.54
C PRO A 121 5.01 -14.41 -4.44
N ILE A 122 5.14 -13.26 -3.76
CA ILE A 122 4.03 -12.34 -3.51
C ILE A 122 4.19 -11.04 -4.30
N ARG A 123 3.09 -10.33 -4.55
CA ARG A 123 3.07 -8.99 -5.12
C ARG A 123 2.14 -8.12 -4.29
N LEU A 124 2.58 -6.90 -4.03
CA LEU A 124 1.83 -5.90 -3.29
C LEU A 124 1.15 -4.94 -4.26
N TYR A 125 -0.11 -4.67 -3.97
CA TYR A 125 -0.87 -3.59 -4.57
C TYR A 125 -1.31 -2.68 -3.41
N LEU A 126 -0.90 -1.42 -3.47
CA LEU A 126 -1.18 -0.42 -2.45
C LEU A 126 -2.10 0.61 -3.08
N ASN A 127 -3.34 0.68 -2.61
CA ASN A 127 -4.35 1.59 -3.13
C ASN A 127 -4.84 2.52 -2.01
N SER A 128 -4.91 3.82 -2.31
CA SER A 128 -5.42 4.84 -1.39
C SER A 128 -6.85 5.29 -1.69
N SER A 129 -7.58 4.57 -2.55
CA SER A 129 -8.96 4.87 -2.92
C SER A 129 -9.95 3.96 -2.17
N PRO A 130 -11.00 4.51 -1.53
CA PRO A 130 -12.06 3.71 -0.94
C PRO A 130 -12.83 2.89 -1.97
N GLY A 131 -13.06 1.62 -1.64
CA GLY A 131 -14.00 0.76 -2.38
C GLY A 131 -13.46 0.14 -3.67
N PHE A 132 -12.16 -0.14 -3.77
CA PHE A 132 -11.61 -0.93 -4.88
C PHE A 132 -12.09 -2.39 -4.81
N VAL A 133 -13.32 -2.65 -5.23
CA VAL A 133 -13.79 -3.99 -5.56
C VAL A 133 -13.29 -4.29 -6.98
N ARG A 134 -12.48 -5.34 -7.12
CA ARG A 134 -11.99 -5.82 -8.40
C ARG A 134 -13.19 -6.10 -9.33
N GLU A 135 -13.25 -5.45 -10.49
CA GLU A 135 -14.02 -6.00 -11.60
C GLU A 135 -13.29 -7.27 -12.05
N GLU A 136 -14.00 -8.39 -12.00
CA GLU A 136 -13.50 -9.72 -12.41
C GLU A 136 -13.32 -9.85 -13.92
#